data_AF-A0A329S7V3-F1
#
_entry.id   AF-A0A329S7V3-F1
#
_cell.length_a   1.000
_cell.length_b   1.000
_cell.length_c   1.000
_cell.angle_alpha   90.00
_cell.angle_beta   90.00
_cell.angle_gamma   90.00
#
_symmetry.space_group_name_H-M   'P 1'
#
loop_
_entity.id
_entity.type
_entity.pdbx_description
1 polymer ?
#
loop_
_entity_poly.entity_id
_entity_poly.type
_entity_poly.pdbx_seq_one_letter_code
_entity_poly.pdbx_strand_id
1 'polypeptide(L)'
;MSTTSNRISEAIKDTIIVTHSMANLMLAGAIASGLTTLDSSSTWVGTSGPLGGSMGSNYLYETCDGALTKVVATVLDLLGNCPPQPGRASLVYQGSNYSNPKLDSDFASAQFAYASHISAVLCNKNHTGFTTIQGAVYSLAAKVIPHGSPQNDGAVEYHSCAKVLAADQFASRSNNTFHVKGLNHVDSSFRYGDSLFSASRRPIKWFECLL
;
A
#
# COMPACT_ATOMS: atom_id res chain seq x y z
N MET A 1 18.80 11.47 -2.56
CA MET A 1 18.01 12.41 -3.37
C MET A 1 18.93 13.10 -4.34
N SER A 2 18.43 13.47 -5.52
CA SER A 2 19.20 14.21 -6.53
C SER A 2 19.81 15.50 -5.95
N THR A 3 20.97 15.91 -6.48
CA THR A 3 21.59 17.21 -6.16
C THR A 3 20.80 18.40 -6.70
N THR A 4 19.83 18.16 -7.59
CA THR A 4 18.92 19.18 -8.14
C THR A 4 17.67 19.39 -7.28
N SER A 5 17.39 18.50 -6.32
CA SER A 5 16.33 18.72 -5.33
C SER A 5 16.66 19.91 -4.44
N ASN A 6 15.64 20.70 -4.10
CA ASN A 6 15.84 21.97 -3.41
C ASN A 6 15.07 21.97 -2.08
N ARG A 7 15.80 22.12 -0.97
CA ARG A 7 15.23 22.18 0.39
C ARG A 7 14.46 23.47 0.67
N ILE A 8 14.81 24.58 0.02
CA ILE A 8 14.15 25.88 0.20
C ILE A 8 12.79 25.87 -0.50
N SER A 9 12.71 25.31 -1.70
CA SER A 9 11.44 25.17 -2.43
C SER A 9 10.70 23.87 -2.13
N GLU A 10 11.24 23.05 -1.21
CA GLU A 10 10.71 21.73 -0.81
C GLU A 10 10.38 20.80 -2.01
N ALA A 11 11.11 20.95 -3.11
CA ALA A 11 10.82 20.29 -4.38
C ALA A 11 11.75 19.09 -4.61
N ILE A 12 11.16 17.93 -4.90
CA ILE A 12 11.88 16.72 -5.29
C ILE A 12 12.01 16.68 -6.81
N LYS A 13 13.26 16.69 -7.30
CA LYS A 13 13.59 16.73 -8.73
C LYS A 13 14.46 15.55 -9.15
N ASP A 14 14.39 15.19 -10.44
CA ASP A 14 15.22 14.16 -11.08
C ASP A 14 15.37 12.88 -10.23
N THR A 15 14.27 12.44 -9.59
CA THR A 15 14.29 11.34 -8.63
C THR A 15 13.20 10.33 -8.95
N ILE A 16 13.56 9.05 -8.98
CA ILE A 16 12.59 7.96 -8.96
C ILE A 16 12.29 7.63 -7.50
N ILE A 17 11.06 7.89 -7.07
CA ILE A 17 10.59 7.57 -5.73
C ILE A 17 9.80 6.28 -5.78
N VAL A 18 10.19 5.32 -4.95
CA VAL A 18 9.49 4.05 -4.79
C VAL A 18 8.87 4.00 -3.40
N THR A 19 7.55 3.87 -3.32
CA THR A 19 6.82 3.75 -2.06
C THR A 19 6.14 2.39 -1.94
N HIS A 20 6.18 1.81 -0.75
CA HIS A 20 5.49 0.57 -0.40
C HIS A 20 4.55 0.80 0.78
N SER A 21 3.37 0.17 0.74
CA SER A 21 2.42 0.19 1.87
C SER A 21 2.07 1.62 2.29
N MET A 22 2.12 1.91 3.60
CA MET A 22 1.86 3.22 4.21
C MET A 22 2.68 4.35 3.59
N ALA A 23 3.88 4.10 3.04
CA ALA A 23 4.70 5.15 2.45
C ALA A 23 4.02 5.86 1.26
N ASN A 24 3.08 5.18 0.58
CA ASN A 24 2.26 5.81 -0.47
C ASN A 24 1.44 6.97 0.10
N LEU A 25 0.77 6.75 1.25
CA LEU A 25 0.00 7.78 1.94
C LEU A 25 0.88 8.83 2.61
N MET A 26 2.08 8.45 3.08
CA MET A 26 3.01 9.42 3.67
C MET A 26 3.46 10.46 2.64
N LEU A 27 3.87 10.01 1.44
CA LEU A 27 4.27 10.92 0.38
C LEU A 27 3.07 11.71 -0.16
N ALA A 28 1.94 11.03 -0.39
CA ALA A 28 0.70 11.68 -0.82
C ALA A 28 0.25 12.77 0.16
N GLY A 29 0.26 12.48 1.46
CA GLY A 29 -0.12 13.40 2.52
C GLY A 29 0.86 14.57 2.63
N ALA A 30 2.16 14.32 2.47
CA ALA A 30 3.16 15.39 2.43
C ALA A 30 2.94 16.35 1.26
N ILE A 31 2.62 15.83 0.07
CA ILE A 31 2.27 16.65 -1.10
C ILE A 31 0.96 17.41 -0.86
N ALA A 32 -0.09 16.72 -0.39
CA ALA A 32 -1.40 17.32 -0.15
C ALA A 32 -1.38 18.43 0.92
N SER A 33 -0.48 18.33 1.90
CA SER A 33 -0.28 19.33 2.95
C SER A 33 0.73 20.43 2.59
N GLY A 34 1.34 20.36 1.40
CA GLY A 34 2.31 21.35 0.94
C GLY A 34 3.68 21.24 1.59
N LEU A 35 3.99 20.15 2.30
CA LEU A 35 5.31 19.89 2.89
C LEU A 35 6.37 19.53 1.84
N THR A 36 5.93 19.13 0.65
CA THR A 36 6.83 18.88 -0.48
C THR A 36 6.06 18.97 -1.81
N THR A 37 6.78 19.16 -2.90
CA THR A 37 6.24 19.04 -4.26
C THR A 37 7.05 18.02 -5.06
N LEU A 38 6.36 17.30 -5.95
CA LEU A 38 7.01 16.40 -6.90
C LEU A 38 7.09 17.09 -8.27
N ASP A 39 8.31 17.43 -8.68
CA ASP A 39 8.59 18.04 -9.98
C ASP A 39 8.36 17.03 -11.12
N SER A 40 8.00 17.50 -12.31
CA SER A 40 7.73 16.64 -13.47
C SER A 40 8.95 15.87 -13.98
N SER A 41 10.17 16.26 -13.57
CA SER A 41 11.40 15.49 -13.77
C SER A 41 11.49 14.22 -12.91
N SER A 42 10.63 14.08 -11.90
CA SER A 42 10.61 12.93 -11.00
C SER A 42 9.54 11.92 -11.40
N THR A 43 9.76 10.67 -11.00
CA THR A 43 8.81 9.56 -11.23
C THR A 43 8.42 8.98 -9.89
N TRP A 44 7.13 8.67 -9.71
CA TRP A 44 6.66 7.98 -8.51
C TRP A 44 6.10 6.61 -8.87
N VAL A 45 6.71 5.56 -8.30
CA VAL A 45 6.25 4.18 -8.37
C VAL A 45 5.72 3.74 -7.01
N GLY A 46 4.45 3.33 -6.97
CA GLY A 46 3.76 2.88 -5.77
C GLY A 46 3.52 1.38 -5.76
N THR A 47 3.60 0.75 -4.59
CA THR A 47 3.30 -0.67 -4.41
C THR A 47 2.42 -0.89 -3.18
N SER A 48 1.34 -1.66 -3.33
CA SER A 48 0.46 -2.13 -2.25
C SER A 48 0.05 -1.04 -1.24
N GLY A 49 -0.24 0.17 -1.73
CA GLY A 49 -0.62 1.31 -0.89
C GLY A 49 -2.04 1.17 -0.34
N PRO A 50 -2.32 1.47 0.94
CA PRO A 50 -3.67 1.43 1.48
C PRO A 50 -4.41 2.74 1.24
N LEU A 51 -4.61 3.17 -0.02
CA LEU A 51 -5.16 4.51 -0.31
C LEU A 51 -6.59 4.72 0.21
N GLY A 52 -7.38 3.66 0.39
CA GLY A 52 -8.68 3.68 1.08
C GLY A 52 -8.63 3.20 2.53
N GLY A 53 -7.43 3.01 3.09
CA GLY A 53 -7.19 2.37 4.39
C GLY A 53 -7.03 0.85 4.31
N SER A 54 -6.95 0.20 5.47
CA SER A 54 -6.67 -1.23 5.61
C SER A 54 -7.56 -1.82 6.69
N MET A 55 -8.28 -2.89 6.35
CA MET A 55 -9.02 -3.68 7.35
C MET A 55 -8.09 -4.31 8.40
N GLY A 56 -6.78 -4.43 8.13
CA GLY A 56 -5.81 -4.82 9.16
C GLY A 56 -5.70 -3.77 10.27
N SER A 57 -5.83 -2.48 9.96
CA SER A 57 -5.86 -1.43 10.98
C SER A 57 -7.17 -1.49 11.79
N ASN A 58 -8.31 -1.73 11.13
CA ASN A 58 -9.59 -1.97 11.83
C ASN A 58 -9.49 -3.17 12.77
N TYR A 59 -8.97 -4.31 12.30
CA TYR A 59 -8.75 -5.50 13.11
C TYR A 59 -7.86 -5.22 14.33
N LEU A 60 -6.82 -4.40 14.15
CA LEU A 60 -5.94 -3.97 15.25
C LEU A 60 -6.71 -3.15 16.29
N TYR A 61 -7.56 -2.21 15.85
CA TYR A 61 -8.44 -1.46 16.75
C TYR A 61 -9.42 -2.34 17.52
N GLU A 62 -10.16 -3.21 16.81
CA GLU A 62 -11.13 -4.15 17.39
C GLU A 62 -10.47 -5.14 18.36
N THR A 63 -9.19 -5.46 18.13
CA THR A 63 -8.40 -6.27 19.06
C THR A 63 -8.10 -5.47 20.34
N CYS A 64 -7.63 -4.24 20.18
CA CYS A 64 -7.13 -3.45 21.31
C CYS A 64 -8.22 -2.81 22.16
N ASP A 65 -9.42 -2.59 21.63
CA ASP A 65 -10.58 -2.13 22.38
C ASP A 65 -11.40 -3.27 23.01
N GLY A 66 -11.01 -4.53 22.73
CA GLY A 66 -11.66 -5.73 23.25
C GLY A 66 -12.94 -6.15 22.52
N ALA A 67 -13.24 -5.57 21.35
CA ALA A 67 -14.40 -5.96 20.54
C ALA A 67 -14.27 -7.38 19.98
N LEU A 68 -13.05 -7.86 19.69
CA LEU A 68 -12.82 -9.22 19.22
C LEU A 68 -12.79 -10.25 20.36
N THR A 69 -13.63 -11.29 20.22
CA THR A 69 -13.65 -12.44 21.14
C THR A 69 -12.52 -13.45 20.90
N LYS A 70 -11.90 -13.42 19.71
CA LYS A 70 -10.78 -14.27 19.33
C LYS A 70 -9.72 -13.47 18.60
N VAL A 71 -8.54 -13.40 19.21
CA VAL A 71 -7.38 -12.69 18.67
C VAL A 71 -6.34 -13.72 18.24
N VAL A 72 -5.83 -13.58 17.02
CA VAL A 72 -4.74 -14.42 16.52
C VAL A 72 -3.43 -13.70 16.75
N ALA A 73 -2.66 -14.15 17.75
CA ALA A 73 -1.43 -13.48 18.20
C ALA A 73 -0.46 -13.19 17.04
N THR A 74 -0.26 -14.13 16.12
CA THR A 74 0.62 -13.93 14.95
C THR A 74 0.16 -12.79 14.03
N VAL A 75 -1.15 -12.58 13.89
CA VAL A 75 -1.70 -11.48 13.09
C VAL A 75 -1.60 -10.17 13.86
N LEU A 76 -1.79 -10.19 15.18
CA LEU A 76 -1.57 -9.02 16.03
C LEU A 76 -0.10 -8.55 16.01
N ASP A 77 0.85 -9.48 16.08
CA ASP A 77 2.28 -9.22 15.96
C ASP A 77 2.64 -8.62 14.60
N LEU A 78 2.02 -9.11 13.51
CA LEU A 78 2.19 -8.55 12.17
C LEU A 78 1.74 -7.08 12.09
N LEU A 79 0.63 -6.75 12.75
CA LEU A 79 -0.02 -5.44 12.64
C LEU A 79 0.58 -4.40 13.58
N GLY A 80 1.21 -4.82 14.68
CA GLY A 80 2.02 -3.96 15.54
C GLY A 80 1.64 -3.94 17.03
N ASN A 81 0.84 -4.90 17.51
CA ASN A 81 0.43 -5.03 18.91
C ASN A 81 -0.37 -3.84 19.49
N CYS A 82 -0.88 -4.01 20.70
CA CYS A 82 -1.65 -2.99 21.42
C CYS A 82 -0.77 -2.17 22.38
N PRO A 83 -1.07 -0.86 22.57
CA PRO A 83 -2.09 -0.08 21.85
C PRO A 83 -1.66 0.21 20.39
N PRO A 84 -2.62 0.47 19.48
CA PRO A 84 -2.29 0.78 18.09
C PRO A 84 -1.40 2.01 18.01
N GLN A 85 -0.24 1.88 17.38
CA GLN A 85 0.67 3.01 17.16
C GLN A 85 0.02 4.03 16.22
N PRO A 86 0.22 5.36 16.40
CA PRO A 86 -0.48 6.39 15.63
C PRO A 86 -0.48 6.19 14.11
N GLY A 87 0.66 5.79 13.53
CA GLY A 87 0.76 5.52 12.09
C GLY A 87 -0.01 4.29 11.62
N ARG A 88 -0.16 3.26 12.46
CA ARG A 88 -1.01 2.09 12.16
C ARG A 88 -2.47 2.44 12.35
N ALA A 89 -2.78 3.15 13.42
CA ALA A 89 -4.10 3.68 13.73
C ALA A 89 -4.67 4.56 12.62
N SER A 90 -3.85 5.43 12.02
CA SER A 90 -4.29 6.31 10.93
C SER A 90 -4.55 5.59 9.60
N LEU A 91 -4.44 4.26 9.55
CA LEU A 91 -4.72 3.45 8.36
C LEU A 91 -6.08 2.76 8.39
N VAL A 92 -6.94 3.05 9.38
CA VAL A 92 -8.31 2.50 9.38
C VAL A 92 -9.01 2.78 8.07
N TYR A 93 -9.87 1.86 7.68
CA TYR A 93 -10.63 1.96 6.44
C TYR A 93 -11.45 3.25 6.44
N GLN A 94 -11.34 4.01 5.35
CA GLN A 94 -12.04 5.28 5.19
C GLN A 94 -13.56 5.07 5.34
N GLY A 95 -14.22 5.88 6.17
CA GLY A 95 -15.64 5.76 6.49
C GLY A 95 -16.04 4.61 7.43
N SER A 96 -15.07 3.87 7.98
CA SER A 96 -15.37 2.87 9.03
C SER A 96 -15.68 3.50 10.38
N ASN A 97 -16.19 2.70 11.32
CA ASN A 97 -16.49 3.09 12.70
C ASN A 97 -15.25 3.58 13.50
N TYR A 98 -14.05 3.23 13.06
CA TYR A 98 -12.79 3.72 13.66
C TYR A 98 -12.21 4.94 12.94
N SER A 99 -12.80 5.34 11.80
CA SER A 99 -12.45 6.59 11.11
C SER A 99 -13.22 7.78 11.70
N ASN A 100 -12.92 8.97 11.18
CA ASN A 100 -13.63 10.21 11.50
C ASN A 100 -13.57 11.17 10.30
N PRO A 101 -14.40 12.24 10.29
CA PRO A 101 -14.46 13.15 9.14
C PRO A 101 -13.12 13.81 8.77
N LYS A 102 -12.25 14.07 9.76
CA LYS A 102 -10.93 14.65 9.50
C LYS A 102 -10.04 13.64 8.77
N LEU A 103 -9.97 12.41 9.27
CA LEU A 103 -9.18 11.34 8.65
C LEU A 103 -9.71 11.02 7.24
N ASP A 104 -11.03 10.98 7.05
CA ASP A 104 -11.62 10.75 5.74
C ASP A 104 -11.29 11.88 4.74
N SER A 105 -11.25 13.13 5.21
CA SER A 105 -10.80 14.29 4.42
C SER A 105 -9.30 14.23 4.09
N ASP A 106 -8.48 13.74 5.01
CA ASP A 106 -7.04 13.56 4.80
C ASP A 106 -6.78 12.46 3.76
N PHE A 107 -7.52 11.36 3.83
CA PHE A 107 -7.52 10.33 2.78
C PHE A 107 -7.89 10.92 1.42
N ALA A 108 -8.98 11.69 1.33
CA ALA A 108 -9.40 12.29 0.07
C ALA A 108 -8.32 13.23 -0.52
N SER A 109 -7.67 14.03 0.33
CA SER A 109 -6.62 14.95 -0.09
C SER A 109 -5.35 14.21 -0.55
N ALA A 110 -4.94 13.19 0.20
CA ALA A 110 -3.83 12.32 -0.16
C ALA A 110 -4.14 11.55 -1.47
N GLN A 111 -5.34 11.01 -1.62
CA GLN A 111 -5.78 10.33 -2.84
C GLN A 111 -5.69 11.27 -4.05
N PHE A 112 -6.14 12.52 -3.93
CA PHE A 112 -6.03 13.50 -5.02
C PHE A 112 -4.56 13.78 -5.40
N ALA A 113 -3.69 14.00 -4.41
CA ALA A 113 -2.26 14.18 -4.64
C ALA A 113 -1.62 12.93 -5.28
N TYR A 114 -1.99 11.73 -4.81
CA TYR A 114 -1.51 10.47 -5.37
C TYR A 114 -1.90 10.32 -6.84
N ALA A 115 -3.18 10.48 -7.17
CA ALA A 115 -3.69 10.36 -8.55
C ALA A 115 -3.03 11.36 -9.50
N SER A 116 -2.66 12.54 -9.01
CA SER A 116 -2.05 13.61 -9.83
C SER A 116 -0.56 13.40 -10.11
N HIS A 117 0.12 12.55 -9.33
CA HIS A 117 1.59 12.42 -9.37
C HIS A 117 2.11 11.00 -9.59
N ILE A 118 1.29 9.97 -9.35
CA ILE A 118 1.71 8.59 -9.49
C ILE A 118 1.96 8.22 -10.95
N SER A 119 3.10 7.60 -11.22
CA SER A 119 3.53 7.22 -12.59
C SER A 119 3.28 5.74 -12.88
N ALA A 120 3.43 4.88 -11.87
CA ALA A 120 3.18 3.46 -11.97
C ALA A 120 2.77 2.87 -10.61
N VAL A 121 1.91 1.84 -10.64
CA VAL A 121 1.37 1.21 -9.43
C VAL A 121 1.35 -0.31 -9.57
N LEU A 122 1.81 -1.02 -8.55
CA LEU A 122 1.57 -2.45 -8.38
C LEU A 122 0.57 -2.67 -7.25
N CYS A 123 -0.60 -3.20 -7.60
CA CYS A 123 -1.60 -3.70 -6.67
C CYS A 123 -1.75 -5.22 -6.79
N ASN A 124 -2.38 -5.84 -5.81
CA ASN A 124 -2.52 -7.29 -5.76
C ASN A 124 -3.97 -7.71 -5.50
N LYS A 125 -4.41 -8.75 -6.22
CA LYS A 125 -5.74 -9.36 -6.06
C LYS A 125 -5.72 -10.68 -5.28
N ASN A 126 -4.56 -11.16 -4.85
CA ASN A 126 -4.46 -12.31 -3.96
C ASN A 126 -3.20 -12.23 -3.08
N HIS A 127 -3.24 -12.96 -1.97
CA HIS A 127 -2.26 -12.94 -0.89
C HIS A 127 -1.33 -14.17 -0.89
N THR A 128 -1.28 -14.93 -1.98
CA THR A 128 -0.50 -16.18 -2.02
C THR A 128 1.00 -15.89 -1.95
N GLY A 129 1.49 -15.00 -2.82
CA GLY A 129 2.90 -14.63 -2.86
C GLY A 129 3.86 -15.81 -3.04
N PHE A 130 5.08 -15.65 -2.55
CA PHE A 130 6.12 -16.66 -2.51
C PHE A 130 5.93 -17.63 -1.33
N THR A 131 6.45 -18.84 -1.49
CA THR A 131 6.46 -19.86 -0.44
C THR A 131 7.54 -19.54 0.60
N THR A 132 7.24 -18.59 1.48
CA THR A 132 8.12 -18.14 2.59
C THR A 132 7.34 -18.14 3.91
N ILE A 133 8.07 -18.02 5.04
CA ILE A 133 7.43 -17.82 6.36
C ILE A 133 6.52 -16.60 6.34
N GLN A 134 6.96 -15.50 5.71
CA GLN A 134 6.12 -14.31 5.59
C GLN A 134 4.90 -14.55 4.70
N GLY A 135 5.04 -15.32 3.61
CA GLY A 135 3.89 -15.73 2.80
C GLY A 135 2.85 -16.50 3.58
N ALA A 136 3.27 -17.37 4.50
CA ALA A 136 2.37 -18.06 5.42
C ALA A 136 1.69 -17.09 6.41
N VAL A 137 2.43 -16.13 6.97
CA VAL A 137 1.89 -15.11 7.88
C VAL A 137 0.85 -14.22 7.19
N TYR A 138 1.13 -13.71 5.98
CA TYR A 138 0.16 -12.92 5.21
C TYR A 138 -1.04 -13.75 4.72
N SER A 139 -0.84 -15.04 4.42
CA SER A 139 -1.95 -15.95 4.12
C SER A 139 -2.84 -16.21 5.34
N LEU A 140 -2.28 -16.22 6.55
CA LEU A 140 -3.05 -16.29 7.79
C LEU A 140 -3.79 -14.96 8.03
N ALA A 141 -3.11 -13.83 7.88
CA ALA A 141 -3.71 -12.50 8.02
C ALA A 141 -4.92 -12.32 7.08
N ALA A 142 -4.79 -12.72 5.81
CA ALA A 142 -5.88 -12.67 4.83
C ALA A 142 -7.13 -13.49 5.21
N LYS A 143 -6.97 -14.53 6.04
CA LYS A 143 -8.08 -15.37 6.52
C LYS A 143 -8.73 -14.84 7.79
N VAL A 144 -7.94 -14.15 8.62
CA VAL A 144 -8.35 -13.70 9.97
C VAL A 144 -8.89 -12.29 9.94
N ILE A 145 -8.26 -11.40 9.17
CA ILE A 145 -8.72 -10.02 8.99
C ILE A 145 -10.02 -10.04 8.19
N PRO A 146 -11.08 -9.35 8.66
CA PRO A 146 -12.37 -9.31 8.00
C PRO A 146 -12.33 -8.37 6.78
N HIS A 147 -11.60 -8.75 5.73
CA HIS A 147 -11.57 -8.01 4.47
C HIS A 147 -12.97 -7.94 3.85
N GLY A 148 -13.31 -6.81 3.22
CA GLY A 148 -14.55 -6.66 2.44
C GLY A 148 -14.57 -7.48 1.15
N SER A 149 -13.42 -8.06 0.75
CA SER A 149 -13.27 -8.86 -0.45
C SER A 149 -12.16 -9.92 -0.34
N PRO A 150 -12.28 -11.06 -1.06
CA PRO A 150 -11.16 -12.00 -1.20
C PRO A 150 -9.97 -11.41 -1.97
N GLN A 151 -10.14 -10.28 -2.67
CA GLN A 151 -9.08 -9.62 -3.41
C GLN A 151 -8.24 -8.72 -2.50
N ASN A 152 -7.25 -9.32 -1.86
CA ASN A 152 -6.32 -8.63 -0.95
C ASN A 152 -4.93 -9.28 -1.00
N ASP A 153 -3.94 -8.56 -0.48
CA ASP A 153 -2.55 -9.03 -0.37
C ASP A 153 -2.21 -9.54 1.05
N GLY A 154 -3.21 -9.69 1.91
CA GLY A 154 -3.10 -10.09 3.31
C GLY A 154 -3.04 -8.91 4.30
N ALA A 155 -2.90 -7.67 3.82
CA ALA A 155 -3.04 -6.47 4.65
C ALA A 155 -3.90 -5.39 3.97
N VAL A 156 -3.79 -5.24 2.66
CA VAL A 156 -4.46 -4.22 1.86
C VAL A 156 -5.31 -4.88 0.79
N GLU A 157 -6.53 -4.40 0.64
CA GLU A 157 -7.45 -4.85 -0.39
C GLU A 157 -7.13 -4.20 -1.73
N TYR A 158 -7.37 -4.93 -2.82
CA TYR A 158 -7.14 -4.43 -4.18
C TYR A 158 -7.84 -3.09 -4.42
N HIS A 159 -9.09 -2.95 -3.99
CA HIS A 159 -9.91 -1.74 -4.15
C HIS A 159 -9.37 -0.55 -3.35
N SER A 160 -8.73 -0.82 -2.22
CA SER A 160 -8.04 0.20 -1.44
C SER A 160 -6.74 0.62 -2.13
N CYS A 161 -5.98 -0.31 -2.71
CA CYS A 161 -4.76 0.02 -3.47
C CYS A 161 -5.03 0.75 -4.78
N ALA A 162 -6.02 0.31 -5.54
CA ALA A 162 -6.44 0.91 -6.80
C ALA A 162 -7.40 2.09 -6.58
N LYS A 163 -7.60 2.55 -5.34
CA LYS A 163 -8.47 3.71 -5.04
C LYS A 163 -7.99 4.89 -5.88
N VAL A 164 -8.94 5.64 -6.44
CA VAL A 164 -8.75 6.78 -7.36
C VAL A 164 -8.06 6.51 -8.70
N LEU A 165 -7.81 5.25 -9.03
CA LEU A 165 -7.30 4.83 -10.34
C LEU A 165 -8.37 4.06 -11.09
N ALA A 166 -8.41 4.22 -12.42
CA ALA A 166 -9.43 3.58 -13.23
C ALA A 166 -9.11 2.09 -13.40
N ALA A 167 -10.11 1.22 -13.21
CA ALA A 167 -9.90 -0.22 -13.20
C ALA A 167 -9.41 -0.78 -14.54
N ASP A 168 -9.72 -0.09 -15.65
CA ASP A 168 -9.31 -0.42 -17.02
C ASP A 168 -7.84 -0.09 -17.31
N GLN A 169 -7.20 0.75 -16.49
CA GLN A 169 -5.76 0.99 -16.56
C GLN A 169 -4.97 -0.26 -16.14
N PHE A 170 -5.55 -1.11 -15.29
CA PHE A 170 -4.85 -2.24 -14.68
C PHE A 170 -4.76 -3.48 -15.58
N ALA A 171 -3.55 -3.99 -15.77
CA ALA A 171 -3.28 -5.21 -16.54
C ALA A 171 -2.12 -6.05 -15.95
N SER A 172 -2.14 -7.35 -16.22
CA SER A 172 -1.17 -8.31 -15.66
C SER A 172 0.12 -8.46 -16.47
N ARG A 173 0.28 -7.71 -17.57
CA ARG A 173 1.48 -7.70 -18.42
C ARG A 173 2.61 -6.91 -17.74
N SER A 174 3.84 -7.41 -17.83
CA SER A 174 5.00 -6.86 -17.10
C SER A 174 5.41 -5.45 -17.52
N ASN A 175 4.97 -4.98 -18.69
CA ASN A 175 5.24 -3.63 -19.19
C ASN A 175 4.08 -2.64 -18.92
N ASN A 176 3.05 -3.04 -18.18
CA ASN A 176 1.97 -2.12 -17.85
C ASN A 176 2.31 -1.31 -16.59
N THR A 177 2.10 0.00 -16.65
CA THR A 177 2.36 0.93 -15.54
C THR A 177 1.42 0.66 -14.36
N PHE A 178 0.17 0.31 -14.62
CA PHE A 178 -0.81 -0.08 -13.60
C PHE A 178 -0.95 -1.60 -13.58
N HIS A 179 -0.30 -2.23 -12.62
CA HIS A 179 -0.04 -3.65 -12.65
C HIS A 179 -0.76 -4.41 -11.55
N VAL A 180 -1.30 -5.57 -11.91
CA VAL A 180 -1.97 -6.46 -10.96
C VAL A 180 -1.32 -7.83 -10.94
N LYS A 181 -0.93 -8.27 -9.74
CA LYS A 181 -0.29 -9.56 -9.49
C LYS A 181 -0.96 -10.33 -8.35
N GLY A 182 -0.43 -11.53 -8.12
CA GLY A 182 -0.77 -12.40 -7.00
C GLY A 182 0.33 -12.46 -5.95
N LEU A 183 0.83 -11.29 -5.55
CA LEU A 183 1.83 -11.17 -4.49
C LEU A 183 1.14 -10.86 -3.17
N ASN A 184 1.66 -11.41 -2.07
CA ASN A 184 1.29 -10.90 -0.76
C ASN A 184 1.91 -9.50 -0.53
N HIS A 185 1.50 -8.87 0.55
CA HIS A 185 1.86 -7.50 0.87
C HIS A 185 3.37 -7.28 0.92
N VAL A 186 4.15 -8.19 1.52
CA VAL A 186 5.61 -8.01 1.64
C VAL A 186 6.34 -8.34 0.34
N ASP A 187 5.86 -9.27 -0.47
CA ASP A 187 6.53 -9.64 -1.71
C ASP A 187 6.52 -8.50 -2.74
N SER A 188 5.49 -7.64 -2.67
CA SER A 188 5.44 -6.40 -3.46
C SER A 188 6.47 -5.33 -3.05
N SER A 189 7.20 -5.51 -1.95
CA SER A 189 8.29 -4.60 -1.51
C SER A 189 9.65 -4.91 -2.16
N PHE A 190 9.68 -5.81 -3.16
CA PHE A 190 10.90 -6.32 -3.83
C PHE A 190 11.84 -7.14 -2.94
N ARG A 191 11.50 -7.35 -1.66
CA ARG A 191 12.37 -8.00 -0.65
C ARG A 191 12.87 -9.40 -1.04
N TYR A 192 12.08 -10.15 -1.79
CA TYR A 192 12.37 -11.54 -2.14
C TYR A 192 12.70 -11.74 -3.62
N GLY A 193 12.85 -10.65 -4.38
CA GLY A 193 13.17 -10.72 -5.80
C GLY A 193 12.05 -11.30 -6.66
N ASP A 194 12.45 -11.98 -7.74
CA ASP A 194 11.57 -12.55 -8.74
C ASP A 194 11.51 -14.08 -8.66
N SER A 195 10.34 -14.65 -8.91
CA SER A 195 10.22 -16.08 -9.15
C SER A 195 10.84 -16.48 -10.48
N LEU A 196 11.71 -17.48 -10.45
CA LEU A 196 12.21 -18.15 -11.66
C LEU A 196 11.09 -18.88 -12.41
N PHE A 197 10.06 -19.38 -11.69
CA PHE A 197 9.07 -20.32 -12.22
C PHE A 197 7.68 -19.72 -12.47
N SER A 198 7.38 -18.53 -11.93
CA SER A 198 6.07 -17.89 -12.10
C SER A 198 6.21 -16.46 -12.58
N ALA A 199 5.76 -16.20 -13.81
CA ALA A 199 5.70 -14.84 -14.35
C ALA A 199 4.74 -13.94 -13.56
N SER A 200 3.75 -14.50 -12.86
CA SER A 200 2.83 -13.74 -11.98
C SER A 200 3.44 -13.35 -10.63
N ARG A 201 4.72 -13.68 -10.40
CA ARG A 201 5.46 -13.34 -9.19
C ARG A 201 6.86 -12.79 -9.52
N ARG A 202 6.90 -11.78 -10.38
CA ARG A 202 8.13 -11.09 -10.78
C ARG A 202 8.03 -9.57 -10.61
N PRO A 203 7.98 -9.07 -9.35
CA PRO A 203 7.83 -7.64 -9.10
C PRO A 203 9.05 -6.81 -9.52
N ILE A 204 10.28 -7.35 -9.44
CA ILE A 204 11.48 -6.65 -9.92
C ILE A 204 11.43 -6.54 -11.45
N LYS A 205 11.08 -7.63 -12.15
CA LYS A 205 10.98 -7.56 -13.62
C LYS A 205 9.97 -6.53 -14.09
N TRP A 206 8.85 -6.41 -13.38
CA TRP A 206 7.88 -5.34 -13.66
C TRP A 206 8.54 -3.96 -13.51
N PHE A 207 9.22 -3.70 -12.39
CA PHE A 207 9.89 -2.43 -12.14
C PHE A 207 10.98 -2.11 -13.19
N GLU A 208 11.81 -3.09 -13.56
CA GLU A 208 12.80 -2.95 -14.64
C GLU A 208 12.18 -2.61 -15.99
N CYS A 209 10.96 -3.06 -16.26
CA CYS A 209 10.25 -2.77 -17.50
C CYS A 209 9.60 -1.37 -17.52
N LEU A 210 9.62 -0.64 -16.41
CA LEU A 210 9.16 0.75 -16.31
C LEU A 210 10.28 1.78 -16.55
N LEU A 211 11.53 1.35 -16.41
CA LEU A 211 12.75 2.15 -16.60
C LEU A 211 13.20 2.10 -18.07
#